data_AF-A0AAU4KRT5-F1
#
_entry.id   AF-A0AAU4KRT5-F1
#
_cell.length_a   1.000
_cell.length_b   1.000
_cell.length_c   1.000
_cell.angle_alpha   90.00
_cell.angle_beta   90.00
_cell.angle_gamma   90.00
#
_symmetry.space_group_name_H-M   'P 1'
#
loop_
_entity.id
_entity.type
_entity.pdbx_description
1 polymer ?
#
loop_
_entity_poly.entity_id
_entity_poly.type
_entity_poly.pdbx_seq_one_letter_code
_entity_poly.pdbx_strand_id
1 'polypeptide(L)'
;MVNFRTLEELAAWHMQQANPLTHPQRRAAELGEHQESAYFLRRMIGNRAIADPSRLTLAGALEADEPGLWCERHGYRCISSWGSFSVMAQRGSEPPVAATRGDTLVWDEEQITVRYAARPF
;
A
#
# COMPACT_ATOMS: atom_id res chain seq x y z
N MET A 1 -0.79 25.66 -13.26
CA MET A 1 -0.03 24.94 -12.21
C MET A 1 -0.86 23.73 -11.81
N VAL A 2 -0.34 22.51 -11.93
CA VAL A 2 -1.05 21.33 -11.41
C VAL A 2 -1.04 21.42 -9.89
N ASN A 3 -2.20 21.28 -9.25
CA ASN A 3 -2.33 21.32 -7.79
C ASN A 3 -2.70 19.92 -7.29
N PHE A 4 -1.88 19.37 -6.39
CA PHE A 4 -2.08 18.05 -5.82
C PHE A 4 -2.61 18.20 -4.40
N ARG A 5 -3.71 17.51 -4.09
CA ARG A 5 -4.34 17.51 -2.76
C ARG A 5 -3.75 16.44 -1.85
N THR A 6 -3.13 15.40 -2.43
CA THR A 6 -2.52 14.31 -1.66
C THR A 6 -1.18 13.86 -2.24
N LEU A 7 -0.39 13.14 -1.45
CA LEU A 7 0.88 12.56 -1.90
C LEU A 7 0.66 11.44 -2.93
N GLU A 8 -0.47 10.72 -2.84
CA GLU A 8 -0.88 9.69 -3.79
C GLU A 8 -1.12 10.29 -5.17
N GLU A 9 -1.78 11.45 -5.24
CA GLU A 9 -2.00 12.18 -6.50
C GLU A 9 -0.68 12.64 -7.12
N LEU A 10 0.24 13.17 -6.31
CA LEU A 10 1.57 13.57 -6.76
C LEU A 10 2.39 12.36 -7.25
N ALA A 11 2.36 11.23 -6.52
CA ALA A 11 3.04 10.00 -6.90
C ALA A 11 2.51 9.45 -8.22
N ALA A 12 1.18 9.40 -8.39
CA ALA A 12 0.53 8.96 -9.62
C ALA A 12 0.90 9.85 -10.80
N TRP A 13 0.97 11.17 -10.59
CA TRP A 13 1.43 12.10 -11.61
C TRP A 13 2.87 11.82 -12.03
N HIS A 14 3.81 11.66 -11.09
CA HIS A 14 5.19 11.30 -11.41
C HIS A 14 5.27 9.95 -12.17
N MET A 15 4.47 8.95 -11.81
CA MET A 15 4.40 7.69 -12.58
C MET A 15 3.91 7.90 -14.02
N GLN A 16 2.93 8.77 -14.23
CA GLN A 16 2.48 9.12 -15.58
C GLN A 16 3.58 9.83 -16.37
N GLN A 17 4.27 10.78 -15.74
CA GLN A 17 5.39 11.54 -16.32
C GLN A 17 6.61 10.66 -16.65
N ALA A 18 6.77 9.55 -15.94
CA ALA A 18 7.81 8.54 -16.14
C ALA A 18 7.50 7.53 -17.28
N ASN A 19 6.30 7.54 -17.86
CA ASN A 19 5.93 6.57 -18.89
C ASN A 19 6.45 7.02 -20.28
N PRO A 20 7.41 6.28 -20.88
CA PRO A 20 8.03 6.64 -22.15
C PRO A 20 7.06 6.60 -23.33
N LEU A 21 5.97 5.82 -23.24
CA LEU A 21 4.96 5.75 -24.30
C LEU A 21 4.12 7.03 -24.37
N THR A 22 3.86 7.67 -23.23
CA THR A 22 3.15 8.96 -23.13
C THR A 22 4.05 10.17 -23.32
N HIS A 23 5.35 10.03 -23.08
CA HIS A 23 6.32 11.12 -23.18
C HIS A 23 7.58 10.73 -23.99
N PRO A 24 7.43 10.35 -25.27
CA PRO A 24 8.53 9.82 -26.08
C PRO A 24 9.66 10.83 -26.34
N GLN A 25 9.36 12.13 -26.27
CA GLN A 25 10.33 13.22 -26.44
C GLN A 25 11.23 13.47 -25.22
N ARG A 26 10.95 12.86 -24.06
CA ARG A 26 11.76 13.07 -22.85
C ARG A 26 13.06 12.29 -22.91
N ARG A 27 14.10 12.86 -22.33
CA ARG A 27 15.37 12.15 -22.17
C ARG A 27 15.23 11.07 -21.11
N ALA A 28 16.01 10.00 -21.25
CA ALA A 28 16.02 8.89 -20.30
C ALA A 28 16.27 9.35 -18.85
N ALA A 29 17.15 10.34 -18.65
CA ALA A 29 17.42 10.91 -17.33
C ALA A 29 16.16 11.54 -16.68
N GLU A 30 15.40 12.33 -17.45
CA GLU A 30 14.17 12.97 -16.95
C GLU A 30 13.09 11.93 -16.62
N LEU A 31 12.96 10.87 -17.43
CA LEU A 31 12.08 9.74 -17.10
C LEU A 31 12.52 9.06 -15.79
N GLY A 32 13.83 8.86 -15.60
CA GLY A 32 14.42 8.32 -14.38
C GLY A 32 14.11 9.16 -13.14
N GLU A 33 14.25 10.49 -13.22
CA GLU A 33 13.91 11.41 -12.12
C GLU A 33 12.45 11.29 -11.69
N HIS A 34 11.53 11.15 -12.66
CA HIS A 34 10.12 10.93 -12.37
C HIS A 34 9.85 9.54 -11.75
N GLN A 35 10.55 8.49 -12.19
CA GLN A 35 10.45 7.15 -11.59
C GLN A 35 10.92 7.15 -10.14
N GLU A 36 12.07 7.78 -9.87
CA GLU A 36 12.66 7.88 -8.53
C GLU A 36 11.77 8.70 -7.59
N SER A 37 11.26 9.84 -8.07
CA SER A 37 10.31 10.65 -7.30
C SER A 37 9.04 9.87 -6.94
N ALA A 38 8.46 9.15 -7.90
CA ALA A 38 7.29 8.29 -7.65
C ALA A 38 7.60 7.19 -6.63
N TYR A 39 8.78 6.57 -6.71
CA TYR A 39 9.25 5.56 -5.77
C TYR A 39 9.32 6.11 -4.34
N PHE A 40 9.99 7.25 -4.13
CA PHE A 40 10.11 7.85 -2.80
C PHE A 40 8.77 8.32 -2.23
N LEU A 41 7.89 8.89 -3.05
CA LEU A 41 6.56 9.29 -2.60
C LEU A 41 5.75 8.08 -2.12
N ARG A 42 5.78 6.97 -2.87
CA ARG A 42 5.11 5.72 -2.49
C ARG A 42 5.69 5.15 -1.20
N ARG A 43 7.02 5.16 -1.03
CA ARG A 43 7.70 4.78 0.22
C ARG A 43 7.22 5.60 1.42
N MET A 44 7.10 6.92 1.27
CA MET A 44 6.59 7.78 2.35
C MET A 44 5.14 7.46 2.73
N ILE A 45 4.28 7.21 1.73
CA ILE A 45 2.88 6.83 1.95
C ILE A 45 2.81 5.47 2.65
N GLY A 46 3.55 4.47 2.18
CA GLY A 46 3.61 3.13 2.78
C GLY A 46 4.11 3.17 4.23
N ASN A 47 5.23 3.86 4.47
CA ASN A 47 5.78 4.06 5.82
C ASN A 47 4.75 4.70 6.77
N ARG A 48 3.99 5.70 6.29
CA ARG A 48 2.95 6.35 7.10
C ARG A 48 1.80 5.40 7.42
N ALA A 49 1.38 4.58 6.45
CA ALA A 49 0.33 3.60 6.68
C ALA A 49 0.76 2.52 7.69
N ILE A 50 2.01 2.05 7.60
CA ILE A 50 2.58 1.03 8.50
C ILE A 50 2.91 1.58 9.89
N ALA A 51 3.10 2.89 10.02
CA ALA A 51 3.33 3.55 11.30
C ALA A 51 2.07 3.62 12.17
N ASP A 52 0.87 3.45 11.61
CA ASP A 52 -0.37 3.41 12.38
C ASP A 52 -0.58 1.98 12.93
N PRO A 53 -0.43 1.74 14.24
CA PRO A 53 -0.59 0.41 14.81
C PRO A 53 -2.07 0.00 14.92
N SER A 54 -3.03 0.92 14.74
CA SER A 54 -4.45 0.62 14.91
C SER A 54 -5.13 0.19 13.63
N ARG A 55 -4.56 0.53 12.47
CA ARG A 55 -5.16 0.26 11.17
C ARG A 55 -4.13 0.18 10.06
N LEU A 56 -4.41 -0.66 9.07
CA LEU A 56 -3.65 -0.71 7.82
C LEU A 56 -4.61 -0.85 6.63
N THR A 57 -4.66 0.17 5.78
CA THR A 57 -5.37 0.08 4.49
C THR A 57 -4.43 -0.47 3.43
N LEU A 58 -4.87 -1.53 2.73
CA LEU A 58 -4.11 -2.14 1.63
C LEU A 58 -4.18 -1.26 0.37
N ALA A 59 -3.32 -0.23 0.32
CA ALA A 59 -3.22 0.73 -0.77
C ALA A 59 -1.95 0.49 -1.60
N GLY A 60 -1.98 0.87 -2.89
CA GLY A 60 -0.93 0.59 -3.89
C GLY A 60 0.48 1.06 -3.57
N ALA A 61 0.67 1.83 -2.49
CA ALA A 61 1.96 2.31 -2.03
C ALA A 61 2.73 1.33 -1.14
N LEU A 62 2.08 0.26 -0.64
CA LEU A 62 2.72 -0.69 0.27
C LEU A 62 3.73 -1.61 -0.44
N GLU A 63 4.87 -1.86 0.20
CA GLU A 63 5.82 -2.92 -0.17
C GLU A 63 5.23 -4.31 0.09
N ALA A 64 5.86 -5.35 -0.48
CA ALA A 64 5.27 -6.68 -0.59
C ALA A 64 5.06 -7.38 0.76
N ASP A 65 5.93 -7.12 1.72
CA ASP A 65 6.01 -7.73 3.06
C ASP A 65 5.36 -6.88 4.16
N GLU A 66 5.21 -5.58 3.93
CA GLU A 66 4.67 -4.60 4.87
C GLU A 66 3.34 -5.02 5.54
N PRO A 67 2.32 -5.51 4.81
CA PRO A 67 1.10 -5.98 5.47
C PRO A 67 1.32 -7.18 6.39
N GLY A 68 2.21 -8.10 5.99
CA GLY A 68 2.56 -9.26 6.81
C GLY A 68 3.25 -8.82 8.11
N LEU A 69 4.24 -7.93 8.00
CA LEU A 69 4.94 -7.36 9.16
C LEU A 69 4.01 -6.60 10.09
N TRP A 70 3.01 -5.88 9.56
CA TRP A 70 2.00 -5.22 10.37
C TRP A 70 1.20 -6.25 11.18
N CYS A 71 0.70 -7.32 10.55
CA CYS A 71 -0.01 -8.40 11.24
C CYS A 71 0.86 -9.06 12.34
N GLU A 72 2.14 -9.29 12.06
CA GLU A 72 3.09 -9.90 13.00
C GLU A 72 3.31 -9.07 14.27
N ARG A 73 3.24 -7.74 14.18
CA ARG A 73 3.29 -6.86 15.37
C ARG A 73 2.14 -7.08 16.34
N HIS A 74 1.02 -7.63 15.87
CA HIS A 74 -0.15 -7.96 16.67
C HIS A 74 -0.23 -9.45 17.05
N GLY A 75 0.86 -10.20 16.86
CA GLY A 75 0.94 -11.61 17.22
C GLY A 75 0.30 -12.56 16.20
N TYR A 76 -0.02 -12.09 14.99
CA TYR A 76 -0.47 -12.96 13.90
C TYR A 76 0.73 -13.48 13.11
N ARG A 77 0.72 -14.75 12.73
CA ARG A 77 1.67 -15.29 11.75
C ARG A 77 1.20 -14.93 10.34
N CYS A 78 2.08 -14.34 9.53
CA CYS A 78 1.81 -14.15 8.11
C CYS A 78 1.83 -15.51 7.37
N ILE A 79 0.74 -15.83 6.68
CA ILE A 79 0.63 -17.00 5.80
C ILE A 79 1.02 -16.61 4.38
N SER A 80 0.50 -15.49 3.90
CA SER A 80 0.89 -14.89 2.61
C SER A 80 0.73 -13.38 2.64
N SER A 81 1.61 -12.68 1.94
CA SER A 81 1.52 -11.23 1.73
C SER A 81 1.98 -10.88 0.33
N TRP A 82 1.19 -10.07 -0.36
CA TRP A 82 1.44 -9.58 -1.72
C TRP A 82 1.31 -8.05 -1.73
N GLY A 83 1.91 -7.41 -0.73
CA GLY A 83 1.85 -5.98 -0.48
C GLY A 83 0.43 -5.45 -0.55
N SER A 84 0.22 -4.42 -1.37
CA SER A 84 -1.11 -3.83 -1.55
C SER A 84 -2.21 -4.74 -2.13
N PHE A 85 -1.89 -5.94 -2.63
CA PHE A 85 -2.87 -6.79 -3.30
C PHE A 85 -3.65 -7.67 -2.33
N SER A 86 -2.94 -8.32 -1.40
CA SER A 86 -3.57 -9.18 -0.40
C SER A 86 -2.63 -9.50 0.75
N VAL A 87 -3.24 -9.84 1.87
CA VAL A 87 -2.57 -10.43 3.02
C VAL A 87 -3.47 -11.48 3.65
N MET A 88 -2.86 -12.56 4.10
CA MET A 88 -3.50 -13.60 4.89
C MET A 88 -2.63 -13.86 6.12
N ALA A 89 -3.23 -13.74 7.30
CA ALA A 89 -2.53 -13.93 8.57
C ALA A 89 -3.40 -14.71 9.56
N GLN A 90 -2.79 -15.42 10.50
CA GLN A 90 -3.49 -16.27 11.46
C GLN A 90 -2.84 -16.20 12.84
N ARG A 91 -3.66 -16.18 13.90
CA ARG A 91 -3.20 -16.26 15.29
C ARG A 91 -3.65 -17.56 15.93
N GLY A 92 -2.70 -18.39 16.35
CA GLY A 92 -2.98 -19.68 16.96
C GLY A 92 -3.89 -20.56 16.10
N SER A 93 -5.02 -20.98 16.65
CA SER A 93 -6.05 -21.78 15.97
C SER A 93 -7.25 -20.97 15.45
N GLU A 94 -7.19 -19.63 15.50
CA GLU A 94 -8.26 -18.77 14.99
C GLU A 94 -8.40 -18.93 13.46
N PRO A 95 -9.59 -18.66 12.89
CA PRO A 95 -9.74 -18.54 11.44
C PRO A 95 -8.75 -17.51 10.86
N PRO A 96 -8.13 -17.77 9.70
CA PRO A 96 -7.26 -16.79 9.06
C PRO A 96 -8.01 -15.51 8.70
N VAL A 97 -7.38 -14.37 8.98
CA VAL A 97 -7.80 -13.07 8.50
C VAL A 97 -7.25 -12.91 7.08
N ALA A 98 -8.12 -12.58 6.14
CA ALA A 98 -7.76 -12.33 4.74
C ALA A 98 -8.30 -10.97 4.31
N ALA A 99 -7.42 -10.15 3.75
CA ALA A 99 -7.76 -8.83 3.21
C ALA A 99 -7.14 -8.67 1.82
N THR A 100 -7.79 -7.87 0.98
CA THR A 100 -7.39 -7.57 -0.39
C THR A 100 -7.26 -6.07 -0.62
N ARG A 101 -6.71 -5.67 -1.76
CA ARG A 101 -6.54 -4.26 -2.13
C ARG A 101 -7.81 -3.45 -1.87
N GLY A 102 -7.65 -2.33 -1.15
CA GLY A 102 -8.73 -1.43 -0.75
C GLY A 102 -9.34 -1.75 0.62
N ASP A 103 -9.22 -2.99 1.10
CA ASP A 103 -9.67 -3.35 2.44
C ASP A 103 -8.77 -2.71 3.51
N THR A 104 -9.32 -2.54 4.71
CA THR A 104 -8.58 -2.02 5.86
C THR A 104 -8.58 -3.04 6.99
N LEU A 105 -7.38 -3.46 7.40
CA LEU A 105 -7.17 -4.19 8.65
C LEU A 105 -7.32 -3.21 9.80
N VAL A 106 -8.02 -3.62 10.86
CA VAL A 106 -8.22 -2.83 12.08
C VAL A 106 -7.87 -3.70 13.28
N TRP A 107 -7.01 -3.18 14.14
CA TRP A 107 -6.69 -3.78 15.42
C TRP A 107 -7.60 -3.17 16.50
N ASP A 108 -8.42 -4.01 17.15
CA ASP A 108 -9.38 -3.59 18.19
C ASP A 108 -8.88 -3.83 19.62
N GLU A 109 -7.56 -3.94 19.80
CA GLU A 109 -6.87 -4.34 21.05
C GLU A 109 -6.96 -5.84 21.39
N GLU A 110 -7.79 -6.61 20.71
CA GLU A 110 -7.93 -8.06 20.93
C GLU A 110 -7.64 -8.89 19.68
N GLN A 111 -8.08 -8.45 18.50
CA GLN A 111 -7.96 -9.19 17.24
C GLN A 111 -7.86 -8.25 16.03
N ILE A 112 -7.41 -8.79 14.90
CA ILE A 112 -7.46 -8.08 13.62
C ILE A 112 -8.80 -8.35 12.96
N THR A 113 -9.55 -7.30 12.65
CA THR A 113 -10.78 -7.34 11.86
C THR A 113 -10.58 -6.69 10.50
N VAL A 114 -11.41 -7.06 9.51
CA VAL A 114 -11.34 -6.50 8.15
C VAL A 114 -12.54 -5.61 7.89
N ARG A 115 -12.28 -4.34 7.61
CA ARG A 115 -13.26 -3.43 7.01
C ARG A 115 -13.13 -3.48 5.50
N TYR A 116 -14.07 -4.17 4.87
CA TYR A 116 -14.08 -4.33 3.42
C TYR A 116 -14.37 -3.02 2.69
N ALA A 117 -13.66 -2.79 1.59
CA ALA A 117 -14.00 -1.71 0.67
C ALA A 117 -15.42 -1.91 0.12
N ALA A 118 -16.15 -0.82 -0.11
CA ALA A 118 -17.44 -0.88 -0.80
C ALA A 118 -17.21 -1.42 -2.22
N ARG A 119 -17.59 -2.68 -2.46
CA ARG A 119 -17.50 -3.29 -3.79
C ARG A 119 -18.77 -2.92 -4.58
N PRO A 120 -18.67 -2.32 -5.78
CA PRO A 120 -19.80 -2.29 -6.68
C PRO A 120 -20.12 -3.73 -7.10
N PHE A 121 -21.37 -4.15 -6.89
CA PHE A 121 -21.90 -5.43 -7.36
C PHE A 121 -22.01 -5.44 -8.88
#